data_AF-A0A1C6B7E9-F1
#
_entry.id   AF-A0A1C6B7E9-F1
#
_cell.length_a   1.000
_cell.length_b   1.000
_cell.length_c   1.000
_cell.angle_alpha   90.00
_cell.angle_beta   90.00
_cell.angle_gamma   90.00
#
_symmetry.space_group_name_H-M   'P 1'
#
loop_
_entity.id
_entity.type
_entity.pdbx_description
1 polymer ?
#
loop_
_entity_poly.entity_id
_entity_poly.type
_entity_poly.pdbx_seq_one_letter_code
_entity_poly.pdbx_strand_id
1 'polypeptide(L)'
;MKKTKVVCTMGPNTNDKEVMRKLIQNGMDVARFNFSHGDHEEQKFRMDLLKELREEEHAHTAILLDTKGPEIRTGLLKDGKKVTLQEGSTFVLTMEDIVGDDTKVSLSYKGLAEDVQQGTVILIDDGLIGLKVKEIVDQDIVCEIVNGGELGERKGVNVPNVPVRLPAITEKDKEDIKFGVEQDIDFIAASFVRNAECVLEIRAFLKELDAPYIPIIAKIENAEGIRNIDEIIRAADGIMVARGDMGVEIPAEEVPYLQKMLIQKCNNNFKTVITATQMLDSMIRNPRPTRAEVTDVANAVYDGTDAVMLSGETAQGKYPVEALQMMVHIIENTEQHLDYDMILDKAGDHLKRGISSAIGYSSVLAAANLKAKAIITPTVSGATARVMSNLKPIQPIIGVTPSERALRRMSIYWGVQALKSMECHTTDDICSEAIEISKVKRCVETGDVVVLTAGIPALDVNAAREGISNMMRIATIE
;
A
#
# COMPACT_ATOMS: atom_id res chain seq x y z
N MET A 1 -12.77 17.89 -3.38
CA MET A 1 -12.20 16.71 -4.05
C MET A 1 -11.10 16.18 -3.16
N LYS A 2 -11.34 15.02 -2.59
CA LYS A 2 -10.38 14.22 -1.83
C LYS A 2 -9.02 14.10 -2.54
N LYS A 3 -7.92 14.36 -1.84
CA LYS A 3 -6.56 14.21 -2.36
C LYS A 3 -5.93 12.87 -1.95
N THR A 4 -6.05 12.51 -0.69
CA THR A 4 -5.57 11.25 -0.11
C THR A 4 -6.43 10.11 -0.65
N LYS A 5 -5.79 9.08 -1.18
CA LYS A 5 -6.45 7.99 -1.88
C LYS A 5 -6.99 6.95 -0.90
N VAL A 6 -7.98 6.17 -1.33
CA VAL A 6 -8.56 5.11 -0.50
C VAL A 6 -8.41 3.77 -1.21
N VAL A 7 -7.75 2.84 -0.52
CA VAL A 7 -7.63 1.44 -0.90
C VAL A 7 -8.71 0.65 -0.15
N CYS A 8 -9.53 -0.12 -0.86
CA CYS A 8 -10.54 -0.97 -0.24
C CYS A 8 -10.22 -2.44 -0.50
N THR A 9 -10.26 -3.27 0.54
CA THR A 9 -10.05 -4.71 0.38
C THR A 9 -11.33 -5.38 -0.11
N MET A 10 -11.18 -6.18 -1.17
CA MET A 10 -12.24 -7.01 -1.74
C MET A 10 -12.40 -8.31 -0.92
N GLY A 11 -13.62 -8.78 -0.78
CA GLY A 11 -13.96 -9.98 -0.02
C GLY A 11 -15.40 -10.43 -0.26
N PRO A 12 -15.98 -11.24 0.64
CA PRO A 12 -17.34 -11.78 0.48
C PRO A 12 -18.41 -10.72 0.18
N ASN A 13 -18.35 -9.53 0.80
CA ASN A 13 -19.33 -8.47 0.52
C ASN A 13 -19.22 -7.91 -0.90
N THR A 14 -18.00 -7.85 -1.43
CA THR A 14 -17.74 -7.30 -2.76
C THR A 14 -17.91 -8.35 -3.85
N ASN A 15 -18.46 -9.53 -3.53
CA ASN A 15 -19.01 -10.42 -4.55
C ASN A 15 -20.34 -9.88 -5.13
N ASP A 16 -20.99 -8.93 -4.42
CA ASP A 16 -22.16 -8.22 -4.91
C ASP A 16 -21.75 -7.04 -5.81
N LYS A 17 -22.21 -7.08 -7.07
CA LYS A 17 -21.98 -6.04 -8.09
C LYS A 17 -22.43 -4.66 -7.62
N GLU A 18 -23.58 -4.56 -6.93
CA GLU A 18 -24.10 -3.27 -6.47
C GLU A 18 -23.26 -2.67 -5.34
N VAL A 19 -22.71 -3.51 -4.46
CA VAL A 19 -21.79 -3.06 -3.42
C VAL A 19 -20.49 -2.56 -4.06
N MET A 20 -19.90 -3.31 -4.98
CA MET A 20 -18.67 -2.89 -5.66
C MET A 20 -18.86 -1.60 -6.46
N ARG A 21 -19.99 -1.47 -7.18
CA ARG A 21 -20.35 -0.22 -7.88
C ARG A 21 -20.42 0.96 -6.92
N LYS A 22 -21.11 0.80 -5.79
CA LYS A 22 -21.19 1.84 -4.76
C LYS A 22 -19.81 2.19 -4.20
N LEU A 23 -18.91 1.24 -4.02
CA LEU A 23 -17.54 1.54 -3.59
C LEU A 23 -16.80 2.40 -4.62
N ILE A 24 -16.89 2.09 -5.91
CA ILE A 24 -16.31 2.90 -6.99
C ILE A 24 -16.89 4.33 -6.96
N GLN A 25 -18.22 4.45 -6.97
CA GLN A 25 -18.92 5.73 -6.99
C GLN A 25 -18.66 6.60 -5.75
N ASN A 26 -18.40 5.98 -4.59
CA ASN A 26 -18.18 6.71 -3.33
C ASN A 26 -16.68 6.92 -3.01
N GLY A 27 -15.79 6.70 -3.99
CA GLY A 27 -14.40 7.16 -3.89
C GLY A 27 -13.37 6.08 -3.55
N MET A 28 -13.61 4.82 -3.93
CA MET A 28 -12.56 3.80 -3.95
C MET A 28 -11.60 4.04 -5.12
N ASP A 29 -10.32 4.29 -4.82
CA ASP A 29 -9.29 4.54 -5.84
C ASP A 29 -8.54 3.26 -6.22
N VAL A 30 -8.39 2.31 -5.29
CA VAL A 30 -7.68 1.04 -5.48
C VAL A 30 -8.46 -0.09 -4.81
N ALA A 31 -8.67 -1.19 -5.53
CA ALA A 31 -9.22 -2.42 -5.01
C ALA A 31 -8.08 -3.39 -4.65
N ARG A 32 -7.95 -3.72 -3.36
CA ARG A 32 -6.97 -4.68 -2.85
C ARG A 32 -7.55 -6.09 -2.86
N PHE A 33 -6.80 -7.03 -3.42
CA PHE A 33 -7.11 -8.46 -3.43
C PHE A 33 -6.11 -9.17 -2.54
N ASN A 34 -6.57 -9.71 -1.41
CA ASN A 34 -5.72 -10.34 -0.41
C ASN A 34 -5.58 -11.85 -0.67
N PHE A 35 -4.41 -12.29 -1.12
CA PHE A 35 -4.14 -13.69 -1.50
C PHE A 35 -3.77 -14.60 -0.31
N SER A 36 -3.81 -14.07 0.91
CA SER A 36 -3.87 -14.89 2.13
C SER A 36 -5.16 -15.71 2.22
N HIS A 37 -6.20 -15.31 1.48
CA HIS A 37 -7.51 -15.96 1.44
C HIS A 37 -8.03 -16.10 0.01
N GLY A 38 -8.94 -17.06 -0.21
CA GLY A 38 -9.51 -17.36 -1.52
C GLY A 38 -8.51 -18.03 -2.46
N ASP A 39 -9.03 -18.78 -3.42
CA ASP A 39 -8.25 -19.32 -4.53
C ASP A 39 -8.25 -18.37 -5.73
N HIS A 40 -7.50 -18.73 -6.78
CA HIS A 40 -7.41 -17.92 -8.00
C HIS A 40 -8.76 -17.76 -8.71
N GLU A 41 -9.67 -18.73 -8.61
CA GLU A 41 -10.99 -18.66 -9.25
C GLU A 41 -11.86 -17.58 -8.59
N GLU A 42 -11.91 -17.58 -7.25
CA GLU A 42 -12.59 -16.53 -6.49
C GLU A 42 -12.00 -15.14 -6.74
N GLN A 43 -10.68 -15.01 -6.76
CA GLN A 43 -10.02 -13.73 -7.02
C GLN A 43 -10.29 -13.26 -8.45
N LYS A 44 -10.26 -14.17 -9.44
CA LYS A 44 -10.57 -13.85 -10.84
C LYS A 44 -11.98 -13.31 -10.98
N PHE A 45 -12.97 -13.97 -10.37
CA PHE A 45 -14.37 -13.52 -10.41
C PHE A 45 -14.51 -12.06 -9.94
N ARG A 46 -13.90 -11.71 -8.80
CA ARG A 46 -13.94 -10.34 -8.27
C ARG A 46 -13.18 -9.34 -9.18
N MET A 47 -12.05 -9.76 -9.77
CA MET A 47 -11.27 -8.92 -10.70
C MET A 47 -12.03 -8.65 -12.00
N ASP A 48 -12.71 -9.66 -12.55
CA ASP A 48 -13.54 -9.51 -13.75
C ASP A 48 -14.72 -8.57 -13.48
N LEU A 49 -15.38 -8.70 -12.33
CA LEU A 49 -16.46 -7.81 -11.92
C LEU A 49 -16.01 -6.35 -11.80
N LEU A 50 -14.82 -6.13 -11.21
CA LEU A 50 -14.23 -4.81 -11.12
C LEU A 50 -13.92 -4.23 -12.50
N LYS A 51 -13.37 -5.04 -13.41
CA LYS A 51 -13.06 -4.61 -14.79
C LYS A 51 -14.33 -4.24 -15.56
N GLU A 52 -15.40 -5.00 -15.42
CA GLU A 52 -16.71 -4.67 -15.98
C GLU A 52 -17.22 -3.32 -15.45
N LEU A 53 -17.20 -3.13 -14.13
CA LEU A 53 -17.67 -1.89 -13.50
C LEU A 53 -16.79 -0.68 -13.80
N ARG A 54 -15.48 -0.85 -14.04
CA ARG A 54 -14.60 0.24 -14.49
C ARG A 54 -15.11 0.84 -15.80
N GLU A 55 -15.53 0.01 -16.75
CA GLU A 55 -16.08 0.46 -18.03
C GLU A 55 -17.45 1.11 -17.86
N GLU A 56 -18.36 0.48 -17.09
CA GLU A 56 -19.71 0.99 -16.83
C GLU A 56 -19.70 2.37 -16.15
N GLU A 57 -18.81 2.55 -15.17
CA GLU A 57 -18.73 3.78 -14.35
C GLU A 57 -17.72 4.80 -14.89
N HIS A 58 -17.06 4.50 -16.03
CA HIS A 58 -15.95 5.29 -16.58
C HIS A 58 -14.86 5.60 -15.54
N ALA A 59 -14.57 4.60 -14.70
CA ALA A 59 -13.64 4.68 -13.59
C ALA A 59 -12.30 4.01 -13.92
N HIS A 60 -11.25 4.43 -13.23
CA HIS A 60 -9.90 3.89 -13.38
C HIS A 60 -9.37 3.30 -12.07
N THR A 61 -10.26 2.80 -11.20
CA THR A 61 -9.93 2.17 -9.92
C THR A 61 -8.89 1.07 -10.12
N ALA A 62 -7.69 1.16 -9.56
CA ALA A 62 -6.62 0.18 -9.78
C ALA A 62 -6.83 -1.15 -9.05
N ILE A 63 -6.13 -2.21 -9.46
CA ILE A 63 -6.04 -3.51 -8.77
C ILE A 63 -4.69 -3.61 -8.07
N LEU A 64 -4.72 -3.86 -6.76
CA LEU A 64 -3.55 -4.17 -5.95
C LEU A 64 -3.64 -5.62 -5.48
N LEU A 65 -2.71 -6.46 -5.94
CA LEU A 65 -2.54 -7.83 -5.44
C LEU A 65 -1.71 -7.78 -4.17
N ASP A 66 -2.25 -8.26 -3.06
CA ASP A 66 -1.51 -8.38 -1.80
C ASP A 66 -1.12 -9.84 -1.58
N THR A 67 0.19 -10.09 -1.63
CA THR A 67 0.79 -11.41 -1.46
C THR A 67 0.61 -11.91 -0.03
N LYS A 68 0.57 -13.24 0.16
CA LYS A 68 0.51 -13.81 1.50
C LYS A 68 1.83 -13.63 2.24
N GLY A 69 2.92 -13.81 1.50
CA GLY A 69 4.29 -13.69 2.00
C GLY A 69 4.73 -14.86 2.88
N PRO A 70 6.01 -14.84 3.26
CA PRO A 70 6.61 -15.84 4.12
C PRO A 70 6.23 -15.61 5.59
N GLU A 71 5.41 -16.51 6.15
CA GLU A 71 5.01 -16.49 7.57
C GLU A 71 5.22 -17.86 8.23
N ILE A 72 5.43 -17.86 9.54
CA ILE A 72 5.46 -19.08 10.35
C ILE A 72 4.04 -19.35 10.86
N ARG A 73 3.61 -20.61 10.79
CA ARG A 73 2.32 -21.05 11.33
C ARG A 73 2.45 -22.28 12.18
N THR A 74 1.53 -22.44 13.14
CA THR A 74 1.34 -23.68 13.86
C THR A 74 0.73 -24.77 12.96
N GLY A 75 0.95 -26.03 13.31
CA GLY A 75 0.41 -27.17 12.61
C GLY A 75 -1.07 -27.44 12.92
N LEU A 76 -1.46 -28.69 12.67
CA LEU A 76 -2.80 -29.20 12.99
C LEU A 76 -2.89 -29.58 14.46
N LEU A 77 -4.10 -29.55 15.01
CA LEU A 77 -4.39 -29.94 16.38
C LEU A 77 -5.24 -31.20 16.41
N LYS A 78 -5.16 -31.94 17.51
CA LYS A 78 -5.95 -33.14 17.71
C LYS A 78 -7.44 -32.86 17.54
N ASP A 79 -8.09 -33.66 16.70
CA ASP A 79 -9.51 -33.55 16.32
C ASP A 79 -9.92 -32.17 15.73
N GLY A 80 -8.96 -31.35 15.28
CA GLY A 80 -9.22 -29.98 14.80
C GLY A 80 -9.76 -29.05 15.88
N LYS A 81 -9.64 -29.42 17.15
CA LYS A 81 -10.18 -28.65 18.28
C LYS A 81 -9.12 -27.71 18.83
N LYS A 82 -9.58 -26.53 19.25
CA LYS A 82 -8.75 -25.60 19.98
C LYS A 82 -8.30 -26.22 21.31
N VAL A 83 -7.08 -25.91 21.72
CA VAL A 83 -6.50 -26.32 23.00
C VAL A 83 -6.23 -25.11 23.86
N THR A 84 -6.38 -25.24 25.18
CA THR A 84 -6.17 -24.13 26.12
C THR A 84 -4.77 -24.22 26.71
N LEU A 85 -3.95 -23.22 26.44
CA LEU A 85 -2.61 -23.10 27.02
C LEU A 85 -2.70 -22.32 28.33
N GLN A 86 -2.24 -22.94 29.42
CA GLN A 86 -2.27 -22.36 30.76
C GLN A 86 -0.98 -21.61 31.08
N GLU A 87 -1.10 -20.38 31.57
CA GLU A 87 0.03 -19.57 32.02
C GLU A 87 0.91 -20.31 33.05
N GLY A 88 2.22 -20.13 32.95
CA GLY A 88 3.24 -20.79 33.78
C GLY A 88 3.55 -22.23 33.39
N SER A 89 2.73 -22.87 32.55
CA SER A 89 2.97 -24.24 32.08
C SER A 89 4.05 -24.29 30.99
N THR A 90 4.58 -25.49 30.75
CA THR A 90 5.53 -25.75 29.66
C THR A 90 4.79 -26.13 28.39
N PHE A 91 5.22 -25.57 27.25
CA PHE A 91 4.71 -25.90 25.92
C PHE A 91 5.86 -26.06 24.94
N VAL A 92 5.77 -27.03 24.03
CA VAL A 92 6.86 -27.36 23.10
C VAL A 92 6.46 -27.02 21.67
N LEU A 93 7.30 -26.23 21.00
CA LEU A 93 7.21 -26.02 19.56
C LEU A 93 8.20 -26.94 18.86
N THR A 94 7.72 -27.75 17.92
CA THR A 94 8.55 -28.76 17.24
C THR A 94 8.66 -28.53 15.74
N MET A 95 9.80 -28.91 15.19
CA MET A 95 10.01 -28.97 13.74
C MET A 95 9.49 -30.29 13.15
N GLU A 96 9.16 -31.29 13.96
CA GLU A 96 8.58 -32.53 13.46
C GLU A 96 7.11 -32.33 13.03
N ASP A 97 6.71 -32.93 11.91
CA ASP A 97 5.31 -32.90 11.46
C ASP A 97 4.46 -33.84 12.30
N ILE A 98 3.86 -33.28 13.36
CA ILE A 98 2.94 -33.98 14.25
C ILE A 98 1.58 -33.27 14.31
N VAL A 99 0.56 -34.01 14.74
CA VAL A 99 -0.71 -33.45 15.21
C VAL A 99 -0.51 -32.99 16.66
N GLY A 100 -0.64 -31.70 16.89
CA GLY A 100 -0.38 -31.09 18.19
C GLY A 100 -1.52 -31.22 19.20
N ASP A 101 -1.22 -30.91 20.45
CA ASP A 101 -2.14 -30.86 21.59
C ASP A 101 -1.78 -29.68 22.52
N ASP A 102 -2.24 -29.73 23.78
CA ASP A 102 -1.98 -28.72 24.81
C ASP A 102 -0.55 -28.75 25.37
N THR A 103 0.29 -29.70 24.93
CA THR A 103 1.68 -29.85 25.39
C THR A 103 2.70 -29.60 24.28
N LYS A 104 2.39 -29.94 23.03
CA LYS A 104 3.33 -29.84 21.90
C LYS A 104 2.60 -29.53 20.59
N VAL A 105 3.17 -28.66 19.74
CA VAL A 105 2.64 -28.38 18.39
C VAL A 105 3.76 -28.22 17.36
N SER A 106 3.48 -28.65 16.13
CA SER A 106 4.39 -28.50 14.99
C SER A 106 4.38 -27.09 14.41
N LEU A 107 5.47 -26.71 13.74
CA LEU A 107 5.60 -25.45 13.02
C LEU A 107 5.82 -25.67 11.52
N SER A 108 5.34 -24.73 10.71
CA SER A 108 5.55 -24.72 9.26
C SER A 108 7.00 -24.41 8.88
N TYR A 109 7.72 -23.62 9.68
CA TYR A 109 9.11 -23.25 9.43
C TYR A 109 10.06 -24.09 10.28
N LYS A 110 10.79 -24.97 9.60
CA LYS A 110 11.67 -25.98 10.23
C LYS A 110 12.99 -25.41 10.76
N GLY A 111 13.36 -24.20 10.32
CA GLY A 111 14.59 -23.54 10.75
C GLY A 111 14.49 -22.80 12.08
N LEU A 112 13.30 -22.73 12.71
CA LEU A 112 13.10 -21.81 13.83
C LEU A 112 13.99 -22.13 15.05
N ALA A 113 14.29 -23.40 15.29
CA ALA A 113 15.17 -23.81 16.38
C ALA A 113 16.61 -23.26 16.23
N GLU A 114 17.04 -22.94 15.02
CA GLU A 114 18.36 -22.34 14.73
C GLU A 114 18.35 -20.80 14.83
N ASP A 115 17.17 -20.19 14.72
CA ASP A 115 17.00 -18.74 14.72
C ASP A 115 16.79 -18.19 16.14
N VAL A 116 16.23 -18.98 17.06
CA VAL A 116 15.93 -18.55 18.43
C VAL A 116 16.98 -18.99 19.45
N GLN A 117 16.98 -18.33 20.61
CA GLN A 117 17.84 -18.67 21.75
C GLN A 117 17.04 -18.65 23.07
N GLN A 118 17.64 -19.17 24.14
CA GLN A 118 17.05 -19.07 25.49
C GLN A 118 16.68 -17.63 25.83
N GLY A 119 15.47 -17.44 26.38
CA GLY A 119 14.92 -16.13 26.73
C GLY A 119 14.18 -15.41 25.59
N THR A 120 14.25 -15.92 24.35
CA THR A 120 13.50 -15.37 23.21
C THR A 120 12.01 -15.42 23.47
N VAL A 121 11.30 -14.38 23.07
CA VAL A 121 9.84 -14.31 23.12
C VAL A 121 9.28 -14.81 21.80
N ILE A 122 8.30 -15.71 21.86
CA ILE A 122 7.55 -16.21 20.71
C ILE A 122 6.08 -15.87 20.94
N LEU A 123 5.45 -15.27 19.95
CA LEU A 123 4.06 -14.84 19.97
C LEU A 123 3.25 -15.70 19.02
N ILE A 124 2.05 -16.11 19.43
CA ILE A 124 1.15 -16.92 18.59
C ILE A 124 -0.23 -16.25 18.53
N ASP A 125 -0.86 -16.32 17.36
CA ASP A 125 -2.19 -15.76 17.08
C ASP A 125 -2.24 -14.25 17.32
N ASP A 126 -1.44 -13.51 16.54
CA ASP A 126 -1.31 -12.05 16.59
C ASP A 126 -0.93 -11.51 17.98
N GLY A 127 -0.10 -12.26 18.71
CA GLY A 127 0.36 -11.90 20.06
C GLY A 127 -0.62 -12.23 21.18
N LEU A 128 -1.73 -12.92 20.90
CA LEU A 128 -2.67 -13.36 21.93
C LEU A 128 -2.00 -14.30 22.93
N ILE A 129 -1.18 -15.23 22.44
CA ILE A 129 -0.45 -16.20 23.27
C ILE A 129 1.02 -15.80 23.28
N GLY A 130 1.57 -15.68 24.49
CA GLY A 130 2.97 -15.32 24.71
C GLY A 130 3.77 -16.49 25.27
N LEU A 131 4.85 -16.86 24.60
CA LEU A 131 5.77 -17.91 24.99
C LEU A 131 7.17 -17.33 25.23
N LYS A 132 7.91 -17.92 26.16
CA LYS A 132 9.33 -17.60 26.39
C LYS A 132 10.18 -18.85 26.35
N VAL A 133 11.18 -18.87 25.46
CA VAL A 133 12.06 -20.02 25.28
C VAL A 133 12.84 -20.29 26.56
N LYS A 134 12.67 -21.49 27.14
CA LYS A 134 13.45 -21.98 28.29
C LYS A 134 14.74 -22.64 27.84
N GLU A 135 14.65 -23.52 26.85
CA GLU A 135 15.78 -24.26 26.29
C GLU A 135 15.41 -24.82 24.91
N ILE A 136 16.43 -25.27 24.18
CA ILE A 136 16.27 -25.94 22.88
C ILE A 136 16.88 -27.32 23.04
N VAL A 137 16.09 -28.36 22.80
CA VAL A 137 16.50 -29.77 22.91
C VAL A 137 16.34 -30.40 21.54
N ASP A 138 17.46 -30.76 20.91
CA ASP A 138 17.51 -31.17 19.50
C ASP A 138 16.88 -30.13 18.56
N GLN A 139 15.66 -30.37 18.08
CA GLN A 139 14.87 -29.43 17.26
C GLN A 139 13.60 -28.94 17.96
N ASP A 140 13.40 -29.31 19.23
CA ASP A 140 12.25 -28.88 20.03
C ASP A 140 12.60 -27.62 20.82
N ILE A 141 11.76 -26.59 20.68
CA ILE A 141 11.85 -25.35 21.43
C ILE A 141 10.93 -25.47 22.64
N VAL A 142 11.53 -25.69 23.81
CA VAL A 142 10.80 -25.81 25.08
C VAL A 142 10.53 -24.42 25.62
N CYS A 143 9.26 -24.07 25.79
CA CYS A 143 8.83 -22.72 26.20
C CYS A 143 8.07 -22.73 27.52
N GLU A 144 8.16 -21.61 28.24
CA GLU A 144 7.19 -21.21 29.26
C GLU A 144 6.04 -20.47 28.60
N ILE A 145 4.80 -20.79 28.97
CA ILE A 145 3.64 -19.97 28.60
C ILE A 145 3.60 -18.76 29.52
N VAL A 146 3.94 -17.59 28.98
CA VAL A 146 3.91 -16.30 29.70
C VAL A 146 2.50 -15.69 29.69
N ASN A 147 1.78 -15.84 28.57
CA ASN A 147 0.37 -15.46 28.48
C ASN A 147 -0.39 -16.60 27.81
N GLY A 148 -1.34 -17.18 28.54
CA GLY A 148 -2.16 -18.29 28.07
C GLY A 148 -3.25 -17.87 27.07
N GLY A 149 -3.98 -18.85 26.55
CA GLY A 149 -5.06 -18.59 25.59
C GLY A 149 -5.55 -19.83 24.87
N GLU A 150 -6.51 -19.65 23.96
CA GLU A 150 -6.97 -20.72 23.06
C GLU A 150 -6.09 -20.79 21.82
N LEU A 151 -5.31 -21.85 21.69
CA LEU A 151 -4.56 -22.15 20.46
C LEU A 151 -5.47 -22.85 19.45
N GLY A 152 -5.57 -22.31 18.24
CA GLY A 152 -6.18 -22.96 17.09
C GLY A 152 -5.15 -23.55 16.12
N GLU A 153 -5.63 -24.10 15.01
CA GLU A 153 -4.77 -24.60 13.93
C GLU A 153 -4.25 -23.46 13.04
N ARG A 154 -3.06 -23.63 12.46
CA ARG A 154 -2.50 -22.73 11.44
C ARG A 154 -2.46 -21.27 11.87
N LYS A 155 -2.25 -21.03 13.16
CA LYS A 155 -2.12 -19.69 13.73
C LYS A 155 -0.75 -19.11 13.42
N GLY A 156 -0.70 -17.80 13.16
CA GLY A 156 0.54 -17.08 12.91
C GLY A 156 1.47 -17.17 14.12
N VAL A 157 2.77 -17.30 13.85
CA VAL A 157 3.83 -17.32 14.85
C VAL A 157 4.82 -16.21 14.52
N ASN A 158 5.06 -15.36 15.51
CA ASN A 158 5.89 -14.16 15.40
C ASN A 158 7.04 -14.26 16.41
N VAL A 159 8.22 -13.81 16.03
CA VAL A 159 9.42 -13.91 16.89
C VAL A 159 10.11 -12.54 16.93
N PRO A 160 9.61 -11.63 17.78
CA PRO A 160 10.13 -10.27 17.89
C PRO A 160 11.63 -10.22 18.07
N ASN A 161 12.27 -9.31 17.34
CA ASN A 161 13.71 -9.02 17.38
C ASN A 161 14.64 -10.18 16.94
N VAL A 162 14.10 -11.24 16.33
CA VAL A 162 14.89 -12.33 15.76
C VAL A 162 14.88 -12.25 14.23
N PRO A 163 16.04 -12.19 13.56
CA PRO A 163 16.10 -12.30 12.10
C PRO A 163 15.74 -13.72 11.67
N VAL A 164 14.51 -13.90 11.17
CA VAL A 164 14.04 -15.21 10.71
C VAL A 164 14.51 -15.45 9.27
N ARG A 165 15.15 -16.60 9.02
CA ARG A 165 15.70 -16.96 7.69
C ARG A 165 14.65 -17.57 6.77
N LEU A 166 13.55 -16.85 6.58
CA LEU A 166 12.55 -17.20 5.58
C LEU A 166 12.98 -16.71 4.18
N PRO A 167 12.54 -17.39 3.09
CA PRO A 167 12.71 -16.86 1.75
C PRO A 167 12.02 -15.48 1.61
N ALA A 168 12.37 -14.70 0.59
CA ALA A 168 11.70 -13.42 0.35
C ALA A 168 10.26 -13.60 -0.14
N ILE A 169 10.04 -14.57 -1.04
CA ILE A 169 8.75 -14.97 -1.55
C ILE A 169 8.59 -16.49 -1.50
N THR A 170 7.37 -16.95 -1.23
CA THR A 170 7.04 -18.37 -1.25
C THR A 170 6.72 -18.85 -2.67
N GLU A 171 6.69 -20.16 -2.91
CA GLU A 171 6.22 -20.70 -4.20
C GLU A 171 4.76 -20.31 -4.48
N LYS A 172 3.92 -20.25 -3.43
CA LYS A 172 2.56 -19.72 -3.54
C LYS A 172 2.57 -18.25 -3.99
N ASP A 173 3.44 -17.41 -3.43
CA ASP A 173 3.51 -16.01 -3.84
C ASP A 173 3.94 -15.89 -5.32
N LYS A 174 4.84 -16.75 -5.81
CA LYS A 174 5.20 -16.80 -7.24
C LYS A 174 4.01 -17.17 -8.12
N GLU A 175 3.23 -18.17 -7.72
CA GLU A 175 2.00 -18.57 -8.41
C GLU A 175 0.97 -17.43 -8.41
N ASP A 176 0.78 -16.77 -7.27
CA ASP A 176 -0.14 -15.64 -7.10
C ASP A 176 0.29 -14.43 -7.95
N ILE A 177 1.59 -14.10 -7.97
CA ILE A 177 2.15 -13.03 -8.80
C ILE A 177 1.97 -13.34 -10.28
N LYS A 178 2.26 -14.59 -10.70
CA LYS A 178 2.06 -15.02 -12.10
C LYS A 178 0.59 -14.88 -12.51
N PHE A 179 -0.33 -15.37 -11.68
CA PHE A 179 -1.76 -15.17 -11.89
C PHE A 179 -2.11 -13.68 -12.00
N GLY A 180 -1.58 -12.84 -11.11
CA GLY A 180 -1.77 -11.40 -11.16
C GLY A 180 -1.32 -10.77 -12.48
N VAL A 181 -0.15 -11.16 -13.00
CA VAL A 181 0.34 -10.71 -14.31
C VAL A 181 -0.65 -11.08 -15.42
N GLU A 182 -1.15 -12.32 -15.42
CA GLU A 182 -2.16 -12.79 -16.39
C GLU A 182 -3.48 -12.00 -16.29
N GLN A 183 -3.80 -11.46 -15.10
CA GLN A 183 -4.98 -10.61 -14.89
C GLN A 183 -4.74 -9.10 -15.12
N ASP A 184 -3.57 -8.67 -15.61
CA ASP A 184 -3.22 -7.24 -15.83
C ASP A 184 -3.45 -6.37 -14.58
N ILE A 185 -2.96 -6.85 -13.42
CA ILE A 185 -2.98 -6.08 -12.17
C ILE A 185 -2.12 -4.82 -12.26
N ASP A 186 -2.40 -3.85 -11.39
CA ASP A 186 -1.76 -2.54 -11.43
C ASP A 186 -0.64 -2.39 -10.40
N PHE A 187 -0.70 -3.13 -9.28
CA PHE A 187 0.28 -3.10 -8.19
C PHE A 187 0.41 -4.47 -7.50
N ILE A 188 1.59 -4.73 -6.92
CA ILE A 188 1.81 -5.82 -5.98
C ILE A 188 2.17 -5.23 -4.62
N ALA A 189 1.47 -5.62 -3.56
CA ALA A 189 1.90 -5.42 -2.18
C ALA A 189 2.62 -6.69 -1.70
N ALA A 190 3.90 -6.55 -1.39
CA ALA A 190 4.78 -7.62 -0.96
C ALA A 190 4.78 -7.71 0.57
N SER A 191 4.27 -8.81 1.13
CA SER A 191 4.18 -9.06 2.57
C SER A 191 5.54 -9.42 3.17
N PHE A 192 5.73 -9.08 4.45
CA PHE A 192 6.91 -9.37 5.26
C PHE A 192 8.24 -8.94 4.64
N VAL A 193 8.29 -7.79 3.96
CA VAL A 193 9.53 -7.28 3.36
C VAL A 193 10.50 -6.83 4.45
N ARG A 194 11.68 -7.45 4.47
CA ARG A 194 12.72 -7.24 5.50
C ARG A 194 13.92 -6.43 5.01
N ASN A 195 14.19 -6.45 3.71
CA ASN A 195 15.38 -5.83 3.11
C ASN A 195 15.14 -5.55 1.61
N ALA A 196 16.10 -4.88 0.97
CA ALA A 196 16.01 -4.56 -0.45
C ALA A 196 15.98 -5.80 -1.36
N GLU A 197 16.65 -6.89 -0.97
CA GLU A 197 16.74 -8.12 -1.77
C GLU A 197 15.36 -8.73 -2.00
N CYS A 198 14.48 -8.70 -0.99
CA CYS A 198 13.11 -9.20 -1.15
C CYS A 198 12.36 -8.50 -2.31
N VAL A 199 12.56 -7.20 -2.46
CA VAL A 199 11.94 -6.41 -3.54
C VAL A 199 12.60 -6.71 -4.88
N LEU A 200 13.92 -6.89 -4.90
CA LEU A 200 14.68 -7.20 -6.11
C LEU A 200 14.34 -8.59 -6.66
N GLU A 201 14.11 -9.58 -5.79
CA GLU A 201 13.68 -10.93 -6.18
C GLU A 201 12.32 -10.89 -6.89
N ILE A 202 11.32 -10.19 -6.33
CA ILE A 202 10.02 -9.99 -6.98
C ILE A 202 10.18 -9.27 -8.32
N ARG A 203 11.05 -8.25 -8.37
CA ARG A 203 11.30 -7.50 -9.61
C ARG A 203 11.97 -8.36 -10.69
N ALA A 204 12.90 -9.23 -10.31
CA ALA A 204 13.52 -10.19 -11.21
C ALA A 204 12.50 -11.18 -11.76
N PHE A 205 11.63 -11.73 -10.89
CA PHE A 205 10.57 -12.63 -11.30
C PHE A 205 9.54 -11.95 -12.25
N LEU A 206 9.14 -10.71 -11.96
CA LEU A 206 8.30 -9.93 -12.87
C LEU A 206 8.95 -9.72 -14.25
N LYS A 207 10.27 -9.59 -14.31
CA LYS A 207 11.00 -9.48 -15.58
C LYS A 207 10.98 -10.79 -16.37
N GLU A 208 11.05 -11.94 -15.69
CA GLU A 208 10.89 -13.25 -16.32
C GLU A 208 9.49 -13.46 -16.90
N LEU A 209 8.47 -12.84 -16.27
CA LEU A 209 7.09 -12.83 -16.73
C LEU A 209 6.76 -11.73 -17.77
N ASP A 210 7.76 -11.00 -18.26
CA ASP A 210 7.59 -9.84 -19.17
C ASP A 210 6.66 -8.72 -18.61
N ALA A 211 6.62 -8.61 -17.28
CA ALA A 211 5.84 -7.62 -16.55
C ALA A 211 6.67 -6.69 -15.64
N PRO A 212 7.88 -6.22 -16.04
CA PRO A 212 8.75 -5.41 -15.17
C PRO A 212 8.16 -4.02 -14.82
N TYR A 213 7.04 -3.66 -15.45
CA TYR A 213 6.33 -2.41 -15.24
C TYR A 213 5.38 -2.42 -14.05
N ILE A 214 5.06 -3.58 -13.44
CA ILE A 214 4.17 -3.63 -12.27
C ILE A 214 4.92 -3.08 -11.05
N PRO A 215 4.44 -1.99 -10.41
CA PRO A 215 5.10 -1.43 -9.25
C PRO A 215 4.94 -2.31 -8.01
N ILE A 216 5.98 -2.36 -7.18
CA ILE A 216 6.03 -3.13 -5.94
C ILE A 216 5.90 -2.20 -4.73
N ILE A 217 4.89 -2.43 -3.91
CA ILE A 217 4.65 -1.77 -2.62
C ILE A 217 5.15 -2.69 -1.51
N ALA A 218 6.24 -2.33 -0.84
CA ALA A 218 6.80 -3.15 0.24
C ALA A 218 5.99 -2.96 1.53
N LYS A 219 5.45 -4.04 2.10
CA LYS A 219 4.76 -3.98 3.40
C LYS A 219 5.79 -4.07 4.52
N ILE A 220 5.82 -3.04 5.38
CA ILE A 220 6.73 -2.95 6.52
C ILE A 220 5.99 -3.39 7.77
N GLU A 221 6.39 -4.55 8.29
CA GLU A 221 5.62 -5.32 9.28
C GLU A 221 6.47 -5.79 10.47
N ASN A 222 7.79 -5.65 10.42
CA ASN A 222 8.66 -6.13 11.48
C ASN A 222 9.86 -5.21 11.71
N ALA A 223 10.58 -5.47 12.81
CA ALA A 223 11.71 -4.65 13.23
C ALA A 223 12.86 -4.64 12.20
N GLU A 224 13.05 -5.71 11.43
CA GLU A 224 14.11 -5.77 10.40
C GLU A 224 13.80 -4.85 9.23
N GLY A 225 12.57 -4.88 8.71
CA GLY A 225 12.10 -3.98 7.66
C GLY A 225 12.21 -2.50 8.07
N ILE A 226 11.98 -2.18 9.35
CA ILE A 226 12.17 -0.83 9.87
C ILE A 226 13.64 -0.44 9.91
N ARG A 227 14.53 -1.31 10.38
CA ARG A 227 15.99 -1.04 10.37
C ARG A 227 16.53 -0.83 8.96
N ASN A 228 16.01 -1.58 7.98
CA ASN A 228 16.42 -1.55 6.58
C ASN A 228 15.57 -0.61 5.72
N ILE A 229 14.75 0.26 6.31
CA ILE A 229 13.76 1.02 5.55
C ILE A 229 14.37 1.84 4.41
N ASP A 230 15.54 2.43 4.62
CA ASP A 230 16.17 3.29 3.61
C ASP A 230 16.57 2.53 2.34
N GLU A 231 17.00 1.28 2.45
CA GLU A 231 17.30 0.45 1.28
C GLU A 231 16.03 -0.10 0.62
N ILE A 232 15.01 -0.45 1.41
CA ILE A 232 13.72 -0.91 0.90
C ILE A 232 13.05 0.20 0.07
N ILE A 233 13.01 1.44 0.59
CA ILE A 233 12.45 2.59 -0.13
C ILE A 233 13.18 2.86 -1.45
N ARG A 234 14.50 2.61 -1.52
CA ARG A 234 15.26 2.76 -2.77
C ARG A 234 14.87 1.70 -3.81
N ALA A 235 14.66 0.45 -3.39
CA ALA A 235 14.35 -0.67 -4.27
C ALA A 235 12.86 -0.77 -4.68
N ALA A 236 11.95 -0.39 -3.78
CA ALA A 236 10.50 -0.47 -3.96
C ALA A 236 9.93 0.76 -4.70
N ASP A 237 8.72 0.62 -5.23
CA ASP A 237 7.99 1.72 -5.87
C ASP A 237 7.13 2.51 -4.88
N GLY A 238 6.86 1.91 -3.72
CA GLY A 238 6.22 2.50 -2.56
C GLY A 238 6.32 1.58 -1.35
N ILE A 239 5.76 2.01 -0.22
CA ILE A 239 5.62 1.15 0.97
C ILE A 239 4.18 1.15 1.48
N MET A 240 3.86 0.12 2.26
CA MET A 240 2.64 0.06 3.07
C MET A 240 3.04 -0.08 4.54
N VAL A 241 2.56 0.83 5.38
CA VAL A 241 2.74 0.78 6.83
C VAL A 241 1.62 -0.09 7.39
N ALA A 242 1.91 -1.37 7.61
CA ALA A 242 0.96 -2.38 8.07
C ALA A 242 0.98 -2.49 9.60
N ARG A 243 0.17 -1.65 10.24
CA ARG A 243 0.25 -1.35 11.69
C ARG A 243 -0.18 -2.51 12.57
N GLY A 244 -1.13 -3.33 12.12
CA GLY A 244 -1.58 -4.54 12.78
C GLY A 244 -0.44 -5.53 12.95
N ASP A 245 0.16 -5.95 11.83
CA ASP A 245 1.30 -6.88 11.83
C ASP A 245 2.52 -6.28 12.56
N MET A 246 2.81 -4.99 12.32
CA MET A 246 3.88 -4.27 13.01
C MET A 246 3.69 -4.24 14.53
N GLY A 247 2.47 -4.05 15.01
CA GLY A 247 2.15 -3.99 16.44
C GLY A 247 2.25 -5.35 17.14
N VAL A 248 2.36 -6.46 16.40
CA VAL A 248 2.67 -7.78 16.96
C VAL A 248 4.18 -7.92 17.20
N GLU A 249 4.99 -7.46 16.25
CA GLU A 249 6.46 -7.61 16.27
C GLU A 249 7.19 -6.52 17.07
N ILE A 250 6.53 -5.37 17.27
CA ILE A 250 7.12 -4.16 17.85
C ILE A 250 6.20 -3.63 18.95
N PRO A 251 6.75 -3.07 20.05
CA PRO A 251 5.92 -2.48 21.11
C PRO A 251 4.90 -1.48 20.55
N ALA A 252 3.64 -1.63 20.95
CA ALA A 252 2.52 -0.88 20.39
C ALA A 252 2.68 0.64 20.58
N GLU A 253 3.32 1.07 21.66
CA GLU A 253 3.62 2.48 21.95
C GLU A 253 4.65 3.10 20.98
N GLU A 254 5.44 2.28 20.29
CA GLU A 254 6.42 2.74 19.29
C GLU A 254 5.80 2.95 17.90
N VAL A 255 4.75 2.18 17.57
CA VAL A 255 4.10 2.18 16.24
C VAL A 255 3.74 3.60 15.75
N PRO A 256 3.19 4.51 16.59
CA PRO A 256 2.83 5.85 16.12
C PRO A 256 4.01 6.69 15.63
N TYR A 257 5.16 6.66 16.30
CA TYR A 257 6.33 7.43 15.82
C TYR A 257 6.96 6.76 14.60
N LEU A 258 6.95 5.42 14.55
CA LEU A 258 7.46 4.66 13.41
C LEU A 258 6.64 4.95 12.16
N GLN A 259 5.31 4.96 12.24
CA GLN A 259 4.43 5.39 11.14
C GLN A 259 4.86 6.74 10.57
N LYS A 260 5.01 7.77 11.44
CA LYS A 260 5.42 9.12 11.04
C LYS A 260 6.77 9.10 10.31
N MET A 261 7.74 8.41 10.89
CA MET A 261 9.09 8.29 10.34
C MET A 261 9.08 7.58 8.97
N LEU A 262 8.35 6.49 8.82
CA LEU A 262 8.23 5.72 7.57
C LEU A 262 7.57 6.56 6.46
N ILE A 263 6.44 7.21 6.77
CA ILE A 263 5.74 8.11 5.84
C ILE A 263 6.66 9.24 5.38
N GLN A 264 7.34 9.91 6.32
CA GLN A 264 8.24 11.01 6.00
C GLN A 264 9.41 10.55 5.12
N LYS A 265 10.03 9.40 5.42
CA LYS A 265 11.10 8.85 4.58
C LYS A 265 10.59 8.51 3.17
N CYS A 266 9.38 8.01 3.01
CA CYS A 266 8.78 7.75 1.69
C CYS A 266 8.55 9.04 0.90
N ASN A 267 7.90 10.03 1.52
CA ASN A 267 7.64 11.34 0.92
C ASN A 267 8.95 12.00 0.47
N ASN A 268 9.97 11.94 1.33
CA ASN A 268 11.30 12.48 1.02
C ASN A 268 11.94 11.86 -0.23
N ASN A 269 11.59 10.61 -0.55
CA ASN A 269 12.13 9.85 -1.68
C ASN A 269 11.18 9.79 -2.88
N PHE A 270 10.11 10.58 -2.89
CA PHE A 270 9.10 10.61 -3.93
C PHE A 270 8.42 9.23 -4.17
N LYS A 271 8.27 8.44 -3.09
CA LYS A 271 7.70 7.09 -3.13
C LYS A 271 6.31 7.11 -2.49
N THR A 272 5.40 6.36 -3.10
CA THR A 272 4.03 6.23 -2.60
C THR A 272 4.02 5.54 -1.25
N VAL A 273 3.17 6.00 -0.33
CA VAL A 273 2.96 5.37 0.97
C VAL A 273 1.48 5.15 1.30
N ILE A 274 1.16 3.93 1.73
CA ILE A 274 -0.17 3.51 2.16
C ILE A 274 -0.15 3.29 3.67
N THR A 275 -1.05 3.94 4.41
CA THR A 275 -1.28 3.61 5.83
C THR A 275 -2.40 2.57 5.94
N ALA A 276 -2.11 1.43 6.56
CA ALA A 276 -2.94 0.24 6.49
C ALA A 276 -3.28 -0.35 7.86
N THR A 277 -4.36 -1.15 7.87
CA THR A 277 -4.94 -1.91 9.00
C THR A 277 -5.46 -1.04 10.13
N GLN A 278 -6.45 -1.52 10.90
CA GLN A 278 -6.99 -0.83 12.10
C GLN A 278 -7.43 0.64 11.88
N MET A 279 -7.87 1.00 10.68
CA MET A 279 -8.27 2.38 10.39
C MET A 279 -9.66 2.68 10.96
N LEU A 280 -10.68 1.91 10.54
CA LEU A 280 -12.06 2.05 11.01
C LEU A 280 -12.61 0.67 11.44
N ASP A 281 -11.80 -0.15 12.10
CA ASP A 281 -12.09 -1.57 12.42
C ASP A 281 -13.46 -1.78 13.09
N SER A 282 -13.85 -0.89 13.99
CA SER A 282 -15.14 -0.95 14.66
C SER A 282 -16.33 -0.92 13.69
N MET A 283 -16.14 -0.38 12.48
CA MET A 283 -17.14 -0.35 11.42
C MET A 283 -17.37 -1.69 10.72
N ILE A 284 -16.54 -2.71 10.99
CA ILE A 284 -16.88 -4.10 10.67
C ILE A 284 -18.21 -4.48 11.32
N ARG A 285 -18.46 -3.99 12.54
CA ARG A 285 -19.63 -4.34 13.36
C ARG A 285 -20.63 -3.21 13.52
N ASN A 286 -20.19 -1.96 13.41
CA ASN A 286 -20.97 -0.77 13.77
C ASN A 286 -21.14 0.19 12.57
N PRO A 287 -22.25 0.95 12.49
CA PRO A 287 -22.46 1.90 11.40
C PRO A 287 -21.65 3.20 11.53
N ARG A 288 -20.91 3.40 12.63
CA ARG A 288 -20.08 4.58 12.88
C ARG A 288 -18.81 4.17 13.61
N PRO A 289 -17.68 4.85 13.34
CA PRO A 289 -16.43 4.57 14.03
C PRO A 289 -16.40 5.24 15.41
N THR A 290 -15.39 4.88 16.18
CA THR A 290 -15.02 5.58 17.40
C THR A 290 -14.31 6.90 17.10
N ARG A 291 -14.25 7.80 18.08
CA ARG A 291 -13.48 9.06 17.95
C ARG A 291 -11.97 8.81 17.83
N ALA A 292 -11.48 7.71 18.42
CA ALA A 292 -10.08 7.31 18.33
C ALA A 292 -9.71 6.95 16.90
N GLU A 293 -10.52 6.12 16.24
CA GLU A 293 -10.34 5.75 14.82
C GLU A 293 -10.42 6.96 13.89
N VAL A 294 -11.38 7.88 14.12
CA VAL A 294 -11.44 9.14 13.36
C VAL A 294 -10.15 9.96 13.51
N THR A 295 -9.63 10.04 14.73
CA THR A 295 -8.38 10.77 15.03
C THR A 295 -7.19 10.08 14.38
N ASP A 296 -7.16 8.76 14.36
CA ASP A 296 -6.10 7.95 13.78
C ASP A 296 -6.01 8.13 12.25
N VAL A 297 -7.15 8.03 11.55
CA VAL A 297 -7.25 8.32 10.12
C VAL A 297 -6.80 9.76 9.81
N ALA A 298 -7.26 10.74 10.58
CA ALA A 298 -6.85 12.13 10.40
C ALA A 298 -5.34 12.32 10.60
N ASN A 299 -4.73 11.66 11.59
CA ASN A 299 -3.29 11.72 11.81
C ASN A 299 -2.49 11.10 10.67
N ALA A 300 -2.95 10.00 10.06
CA ALA A 300 -2.30 9.45 8.87
C ALA A 300 -2.28 10.45 7.70
N VAL A 301 -3.36 11.24 7.54
CA VAL A 301 -3.42 12.33 6.55
C VAL A 301 -2.45 13.47 6.93
N TYR A 302 -2.42 13.91 8.19
CA TYR A 302 -1.47 14.93 8.65
C TYR A 302 0.00 14.50 8.51
N ASP A 303 0.28 13.22 8.69
CA ASP A 303 1.62 12.64 8.50
C ASP A 303 2.05 12.65 7.03
N GLY A 304 1.09 12.81 6.12
CA GLY A 304 1.33 12.93 4.69
C GLY A 304 1.25 11.60 3.95
N THR A 305 0.41 10.66 4.41
CA THR A 305 0.14 9.42 3.65
C THR A 305 -0.44 9.75 2.26
N ASP A 306 -0.11 8.94 1.24
CA ASP A 306 -0.73 9.11 -0.08
C ASP A 306 -2.08 8.42 -0.16
N ALA A 307 -2.17 7.27 0.50
CA ALA A 307 -3.40 6.50 0.59
C ALA A 307 -3.64 5.95 2.00
N VAL A 308 -4.89 5.68 2.31
CA VAL A 308 -5.34 4.97 3.50
C VAL A 308 -6.11 3.72 3.08
N MET A 309 -6.06 2.65 3.88
CA MET A 309 -6.61 1.35 3.49
C MET A 309 -7.67 0.81 4.45
N LEU A 310 -8.82 0.43 3.89
CA LEU A 310 -9.86 -0.37 4.56
C LEU A 310 -9.60 -1.86 4.31
N SER A 311 -9.66 -2.65 5.38
CA SER A 311 -9.36 -4.08 5.40
C SER A 311 -10.65 -4.89 5.56
N GLY A 312 -10.92 -5.38 6.78
CA GLY A 312 -12.13 -6.15 7.07
C GLY A 312 -13.41 -5.33 6.89
N GLU A 313 -13.31 -4.00 7.04
CA GLU A 313 -14.43 -3.06 6.94
C GLU A 313 -15.18 -3.19 5.61
N THR A 314 -14.45 -3.27 4.49
CA THR A 314 -15.04 -3.41 3.15
C THR A 314 -15.17 -4.87 2.72
N ALA A 315 -14.24 -5.73 3.12
CA ALA A 315 -14.19 -7.11 2.66
C ALA A 315 -15.35 -7.96 3.22
N GLN A 316 -15.60 -7.87 4.53
CA GLN A 316 -16.56 -8.73 5.25
C GLN A 316 -17.39 -8.00 6.32
N GLY A 317 -17.20 -6.68 6.49
CA GLY A 317 -17.91 -5.88 7.48
C GLY A 317 -19.40 -5.67 7.16
N LYS A 318 -20.20 -5.32 8.16
CA LYS A 318 -21.64 -5.08 7.96
C LYS A 318 -21.96 -3.80 7.19
N TYR A 319 -21.01 -2.87 7.10
CA TYR A 319 -21.20 -1.51 6.59
C TYR A 319 -20.09 -1.08 5.61
N PRO A 320 -19.89 -1.83 4.51
CA PRO A 320 -18.74 -1.61 3.62
C PRO A 320 -18.78 -0.25 2.91
N VAL A 321 -19.95 0.20 2.47
CA VAL A 321 -20.12 1.47 1.76
C VAL A 321 -20.01 2.64 2.73
N GLU A 322 -20.62 2.53 3.91
CA GLU A 322 -20.59 3.55 4.95
C GLU A 322 -19.18 3.72 5.53
N ALA A 323 -18.40 2.64 5.66
CA ALA A 323 -16.99 2.72 6.06
C ALA A 323 -16.16 3.52 5.05
N LEU A 324 -16.36 3.29 3.75
CA LEU A 324 -15.72 4.09 2.70
C LEU A 324 -16.16 5.56 2.76
N GLN A 325 -17.47 5.82 2.85
CA GLN A 325 -17.98 7.20 2.90
C GLN A 325 -17.44 7.95 4.13
N MET A 326 -17.36 7.28 5.28
CA MET A 326 -16.78 7.85 6.49
C MET A 326 -15.29 8.14 6.31
N MET A 327 -14.53 7.19 5.73
CA MET A 327 -13.11 7.39 5.40
C MET A 327 -12.92 8.63 4.51
N VAL A 328 -13.70 8.75 3.44
CA VAL A 328 -13.68 9.90 2.53
C VAL A 328 -14.02 11.20 3.27
N HIS A 329 -15.04 11.20 4.12
CA HIS A 329 -15.44 12.38 4.89
C HIS A 329 -14.34 12.86 5.85
N ILE A 330 -13.69 11.94 6.56
CA ILE A 330 -12.56 12.27 7.45
C ILE A 330 -11.42 12.88 6.65
N ILE A 331 -11.06 12.29 5.51
CA ILE A 331 -10.00 12.80 4.64
C ILE A 331 -10.33 14.21 4.17
N GLU A 332 -11.50 14.42 3.55
CA GLU A 332 -11.87 15.73 2.98
C GLU A 332 -11.98 16.83 4.05
N ASN A 333 -12.42 16.49 5.26
CA ASN A 333 -12.41 17.43 6.37
C ASN A 333 -10.99 17.74 6.84
N THR A 334 -10.13 16.74 6.96
CA THR A 334 -8.75 16.90 7.44
C THR A 334 -7.90 17.72 6.45
N GLU A 335 -8.08 17.50 5.14
CA GLU A 335 -7.32 18.17 4.08
C GLU A 335 -7.56 19.69 4.00
N GLN A 336 -8.68 20.19 4.56
CA GLN A 336 -8.98 21.61 4.68
C GLN A 336 -8.12 22.32 5.73
N HIS A 337 -7.54 21.55 6.66
CA HIS A 337 -6.74 22.05 7.78
C HIS A 337 -5.23 21.79 7.61
N LEU A 338 -4.81 21.28 6.45
CA LEU A 338 -3.39 21.13 6.14
C LEU A 338 -2.72 22.48 5.94
N ASP A 339 -1.54 22.64 6.53
CA ASP A 339 -0.67 23.79 6.31
C ASP A 339 0.18 23.57 5.05
N TYR A 340 -0.39 23.93 3.89
CA TYR A 340 0.24 23.76 2.59
C TYR A 340 1.52 24.58 2.42
N ASP A 341 1.62 25.73 3.08
CA ASP A 341 2.82 26.57 3.03
C ASP A 341 3.97 25.87 3.76
N MET A 342 3.72 25.34 4.97
CA MET A 342 4.72 24.54 5.70
C MET A 342 5.13 23.27 4.93
N ILE A 343 4.18 22.59 4.28
CA ILE A 343 4.46 21.40 3.47
C ILE A 343 5.40 21.75 2.32
N LEU A 344 5.10 22.83 1.58
CA LEU A 344 5.92 23.27 0.45
C LEU A 344 7.32 23.73 0.90
N ASP A 345 7.41 24.48 1.99
CA ASP A 345 8.71 24.94 2.52
C ASP A 345 9.62 23.77 2.89
N LYS A 346 9.09 22.75 3.56
CA LYS A 346 9.82 21.51 3.86
C LYS A 346 10.23 20.78 2.59
N ALA A 347 9.40 20.81 1.56
CA ALA A 347 9.72 20.17 0.28
C ALA A 347 10.89 20.85 -0.46
N GLY A 348 11.17 22.13 -0.17
CA GLY A 348 12.28 22.89 -0.77
C GLY A 348 13.66 22.26 -0.55
N ASP A 349 13.85 21.51 0.55
CA ASP A 349 15.09 20.77 0.80
C ASP A 349 15.40 19.72 -0.28
N HIS A 350 14.38 19.27 -1.02
CA HIS A 350 14.52 18.30 -2.11
C HIS A 350 14.99 18.90 -3.44
N LEU A 351 15.10 20.23 -3.56
CA LEU A 351 15.60 20.91 -4.78
C LEU A 351 16.96 20.38 -5.25
N LYS A 352 17.77 19.86 -4.31
CA LYS A 352 19.13 19.37 -4.56
C LYS A 352 19.19 17.97 -5.20
N ARG A 353 18.05 17.28 -5.36
CA ARG A 353 18.02 15.85 -5.74
C ARG A 353 17.96 15.58 -7.25
N GLY A 354 17.65 16.57 -8.09
CA GLY A 354 17.67 16.42 -9.55
C GLY A 354 16.73 17.36 -10.30
N ILE A 355 16.77 17.27 -11.65
CA ILE A 355 16.02 18.15 -12.56
C ILE A 355 14.51 18.07 -12.30
N SER A 356 13.95 16.86 -12.21
CA SER A 356 12.51 16.66 -11.95
C SER A 356 12.04 17.31 -10.65
N SER A 357 12.84 17.20 -9.58
CA SER A 357 12.52 17.82 -8.29
C SER A 357 12.59 19.34 -8.36
N ALA A 358 13.57 19.89 -9.07
CA ALA A 358 13.72 21.34 -9.26
C ALA A 358 12.56 21.94 -10.07
N ILE A 359 12.21 21.33 -11.21
CA ILE A 359 11.09 21.75 -12.05
C ILE A 359 9.77 21.56 -11.31
N GLY A 360 9.62 20.45 -10.60
CA GLY A 360 8.41 20.16 -9.84
C GLY A 360 8.15 21.17 -8.73
N TYR A 361 9.17 21.43 -7.91
CA TYR A 361 9.07 22.45 -6.86
C TYR A 361 8.73 23.82 -7.45
N SER A 362 9.41 24.22 -8.53
CA SER A 362 9.16 25.49 -9.21
C SER A 362 7.72 25.58 -9.75
N SER A 363 7.19 24.46 -10.27
CA SER A 363 5.82 24.37 -10.78
C SER A 363 4.79 24.54 -9.67
N VAL A 364 4.99 23.88 -8.53
CA VAL A 364 4.10 24.00 -7.37
C VAL A 364 4.15 25.40 -6.78
N LEU A 365 5.35 25.98 -6.64
CA LEU A 365 5.53 27.34 -6.16
C LEU A 365 4.86 28.37 -7.09
N ALA A 366 5.03 28.23 -8.40
CA ALA A 366 4.36 29.09 -9.37
C ALA A 366 2.83 28.94 -9.29
N ALA A 367 2.33 27.71 -9.17
CA ALA A 367 0.89 27.45 -9.05
C ALA A 367 0.29 28.10 -7.79
N ALA A 368 0.99 28.01 -6.65
CA ALA A 368 0.60 28.65 -5.41
C ALA A 368 0.57 30.18 -5.54
N ASN A 369 1.66 30.78 -6.03
CA ASN A 369 1.80 32.23 -6.17
C ASN A 369 0.79 32.85 -7.14
N LEU A 370 0.50 32.16 -8.23
CA LEU A 370 -0.44 32.62 -9.26
C LEU A 370 -1.89 32.26 -8.93
N LYS A 371 -2.14 31.56 -7.82
CA LYS A 371 -3.45 30.98 -7.48
C LYS A 371 -4.02 30.20 -8.67
N ALA A 372 -3.16 29.43 -9.33
CA ALA A 372 -3.54 28.64 -10.49
C ALA A 372 -4.68 27.69 -10.11
N LYS A 373 -5.60 27.46 -11.05
CA LYS A 373 -6.73 26.56 -10.88
C LYS A 373 -6.29 25.12 -10.69
N ALA A 374 -5.28 24.69 -11.43
CA ALA A 374 -4.78 23.33 -11.45
C ALA A 374 -3.32 23.25 -11.92
N ILE A 375 -2.67 22.13 -11.59
CA ILE A 375 -1.40 21.72 -12.18
C ILE A 375 -1.70 20.58 -13.17
N ILE A 376 -1.44 20.79 -14.46
CA ILE A 376 -1.66 19.78 -15.50
C ILE A 376 -0.34 19.08 -15.79
N THR A 377 -0.34 17.75 -15.70
CA THR A 377 0.85 16.92 -15.90
C THR A 377 0.64 15.93 -17.03
N PRO A 378 0.92 16.30 -18.29
CA PRO A 378 1.01 15.33 -19.38
C PRO A 378 2.11 14.31 -19.09
N THR A 379 1.78 13.01 -19.16
CA THR A 379 2.69 11.94 -18.77
C THR A 379 2.39 10.63 -19.49
N VAL A 380 3.45 9.88 -19.84
CA VAL A 380 3.29 8.53 -20.40
C VAL A 380 3.24 7.45 -19.31
N SER A 381 4.12 7.54 -18.30
CA SER A 381 4.27 6.51 -17.25
C SER A 381 3.61 6.84 -15.91
N GLY A 382 3.11 8.07 -15.75
CA GLY A 382 2.66 8.64 -14.47
C GLY A 382 3.77 9.31 -13.64
N ALA A 383 5.03 9.28 -14.08
CA ALA A 383 6.16 9.76 -13.27
C ALA A 383 6.06 11.25 -12.90
N THR A 384 5.72 12.12 -13.86
CA THR A 384 5.56 13.57 -13.61
C THR A 384 4.45 13.83 -12.58
N ALA A 385 3.32 13.15 -12.72
CA ALA A 385 2.19 13.26 -11.79
C ALA A 385 2.60 12.82 -10.38
N ARG A 386 3.39 11.73 -10.26
CA ARG A 386 3.95 11.28 -8.98
C ARG A 386 4.87 12.31 -8.34
N VAL A 387 5.73 12.98 -9.12
CA VAL A 387 6.60 14.04 -8.58
C VAL A 387 5.77 15.19 -8.03
N MET A 388 4.72 15.62 -8.76
CA MET A 388 3.82 16.69 -8.27
C MET A 388 3.06 16.26 -7.02
N SER A 389 2.56 15.03 -7.03
CA SER A 389 1.82 14.43 -5.93
C SER A 389 2.61 14.46 -4.62
N ASN A 390 3.89 14.10 -4.66
CA ASN A 390 4.78 14.10 -3.49
C ASN A 390 5.06 15.49 -2.90
N LEU A 391 4.97 16.54 -3.72
CA LEU A 391 5.11 17.93 -3.25
C LEU A 391 3.83 18.45 -2.57
N LYS A 392 2.77 17.64 -2.60
CA LYS A 392 1.47 17.85 -1.98
C LYS A 392 0.90 19.28 -2.17
N PRO A 393 0.78 19.78 -3.42
CA PRO A 393 0.27 21.12 -3.72
C PRO A 393 -1.16 21.33 -3.21
N ILE A 394 -1.51 22.58 -2.92
CA ILE A 394 -2.90 22.95 -2.62
C ILE A 394 -3.79 22.81 -3.87
N GLN A 395 -3.25 23.08 -5.06
CA GLN A 395 -3.94 22.91 -6.33
C GLN A 395 -4.19 21.42 -6.66
N PRO A 396 -5.32 21.09 -7.32
CA PRO A 396 -5.53 19.77 -7.88
C PRO A 396 -4.49 19.46 -8.98
N ILE A 397 -4.05 18.21 -9.04
CA ILE A 397 -3.14 17.73 -10.08
C ILE A 397 -3.96 16.96 -11.11
N ILE A 398 -3.85 17.33 -12.38
CA ILE A 398 -4.53 16.66 -13.49
C ILE A 398 -3.49 15.86 -14.27
N GLY A 399 -3.45 14.55 -14.04
CA GLY A 399 -2.55 13.63 -14.74
C GLY A 399 -3.14 13.21 -16.08
N VAL A 400 -2.60 13.71 -17.20
CA VAL A 400 -3.11 13.39 -18.53
C VAL A 400 -2.21 12.35 -19.19
N THR A 401 -2.77 11.23 -19.64
CA THR A 401 -1.98 10.14 -20.22
C THR A 401 -2.68 9.39 -21.34
N PRO A 402 -1.96 8.94 -22.39
CA PRO A 402 -2.50 8.00 -23.36
C PRO A 402 -2.42 6.53 -22.88
N SER A 403 -1.79 6.23 -21.75
CA SER A 403 -1.62 4.84 -21.28
C SER A 403 -2.69 4.45 -20.27
N GLU A 404 -3.45 3.38 -20.54
CA GLU A 404 -4.42 2.82 -19.59
C GLU A 404 -3.76 2.38 -18.27
N ARG A 405 -2.57 1.76 -18.37
CA ARG A 405 -1.82 1.34 -17.20
C ARG A 405 -1.38 2.54 -16.36
N ALA A 406 -0.91 3.61 -16.99
CA ALA A 406 -0.55 4.83 -16.25
C ALA A 406 -1.77 5.52 -15.64
N LEU A 407 -2.93 5.48 -16.33
CA LEU A 407 -4.19 6.02 -15.84
C LEU A 407 -4.57 5.36 -14.50
N ARG A 408 -4.55 4.02 -14.46
CA ARG A 408 -4.83 3.25 -13.24
C ARG A 408 -3.72 3.42 -12.20
N ARG A 409 -2.44 3.43 -12.61
CA ARG A 409 -1.32 3.67 -11.68
C ARG A 409 -1.44 5.02 -10.96
N MET A 410 -1.93 6.06 -11.62
CA MET A 410 -2.11 7.37 -11.00
C MET A 410 -3.24 7.41 -9.98
N SER A 411 -4.10 6.38 -9.90
CA SER A 411 -5.20 6.35 -8.93
C SER A 411 -4.71 6.37 -7.47
N ILE A 412 -3.49 5.88 -7.21
CA ILE A 412 -2.90 5.85 -5.86
C ILE A 412 -2.10 7.12 -5.51
N TYR A 413 -1.86 8.01 -6.47
CA TYR A 413 -1.06 9.21 -6.22
C TYR A 413 -1.91 10.30 -5.56
N TRP A 414 -1.47 10.79 -4.40
CA TRP A 414 -2.11 11.87 -3.67
C TRP A 414 -2.42 13.07 -4.55
N GLY A 415 -3.66 13.56 -4.51
CA GLY A 415 -4.10 14.79 -5.19
C GLY A 415 -4.22 14.69 -6.71
N VAL A 416 -3.94 13.52 -7.30
CA VAL A 416 -3.98 13.32 -8.76
C VAL A 416 -5.37 12.87 -9.20
N GLN A 417 -5.94 13.58 -10.16
CA GLN A 417 -7.06 13.15 -10.98
C GLN A 417 -6.53 12.75 -12.35
N ALA A 418 -6.69 11.49 -12.73
CA ALA A 418 -6.17 10.96 -13.98
C ALA A 418 -7.19 11.11 -15.12
N LEU A 419 -6.75 11.63 -16.27
CA LEU A 419 -7.55 11.78 -17.48
C LEU A 419 -6.87 11.06 -18.65
N LYS A 420 -7.66 10.32 -19.42
CA LYS A 420 -7.21 9.63 -20.63
C LYS A 420 -7.12 10.60 -21.80
N SER A 421 -6.00 10.60 -22.50
CA SER A 421 -5.81 11.33 -23.75
C SER A 421 -5.56 10.41 -24.95
N MET A 422 -5.58 11.01 -26.14
CA MET A 422 -4.98 10.40 -27.31
C MET A 422 -3.44 10.47 -27.23
N GLU A 423 -2.79 9.65 -28.03
CA GLU A 423 -1.33 9.69 -28.18
C GLU A 423 -0.94 10.85 -29.11
N CYS A 424 0.02 11.66 -28.67
CA CYS A 424 0.55 12.79 -29.41
C CYS A 424 2.08 12.70 -29.46
N HIS A 425 2.71 13.24 -30.51
CA HIS A 425 4.13 13.04 -30.77
C HIS A 425 4.98 14.33 -30.67
N THR A 426 4.35 15.50 -30.61
CA THR A 426 5.05 16.77 -30.40
C THR A 426 4.72 17.33 -29.02
N THR A 427 5.65 18.09 -28.43
CA THR A 427 5.43 18.72 -27.12
C THR A 427 4.25 19.67 -27.13
N ASP A 428 4.07 20.44 -28.20
CA ASP A 428 2.97 21.41 -28.34
C ASP A 428 1.62 20.71 -28.44
N ASP A 429 1.52 19.61 -29.21
CA ASP A 429 0.29 18.82 -29.30
C ASP A 429 -0.04 18.17 -27.96
N ILE A 430 0.95 17.59 -27.28
CA ILE A 430 0.78 16.98 -25.94
C ILE A 430 0.24 18.02 -24.95
N CYS A 431 0.80 19.23 -24.93
CA CYS A 431 0.37 20.29 -24.03
C CYS A 431 -1.04 20.80 -24.37
N SER A 432 -1.32 20.98 -25.66
CA SER A 432 -2.61 21.48 -26.14
C SER A 432 -3.73 20.48 -25.89
N GLU A 433 -3.49 19.20 -26.18
CA GLU A 433 -4.43 18.10 -25.92
C GLU A 433 -4.72 17.97 -24.41
N ALA A 434 -3.70 18.10 -23.56
CA ALA A 434 -3.88 18.04 -22.11
C ALA A 434 -4.72 19.20 -21.57
N ILE A 435 -4.55 20.41 -22.12
CA ILE A 435 -5.40 21.56 -21.81
C ILE A 435 -6.83 21.31 -22.27
N GLU A 436 -7.01 20.86 -23.51
CA GLU A 436 -8.33 20.67 -24.11
C GLU A 436 -9.13 19.59 -23.37
N ILE A 437 -8.52 18.45 -23.07
CA ILE A 437 -9.17 17.41 -22.26
C ILE A 437 -9.55 17.93 -20.88
N SER A 438 -8.68 18.70 -20.23
CA SER A 438 -8.96 19.29 -18.92
C SER A 438 -10.16 20.25 -18.98
N LYS A 439 -10.32 20.97 -20.08
CA LYS A 439 -11.47 21.86 -20.34
C LYS A 439 -12.74 21.07 -20.63
N VAL A 440 -12.69 20.08 -21.52
CA VAL A 440 -13.83 19.21 -21.89
C VAL A 440 -14.37 18.47 -20.66
N LYS A 441 -13.48 18.01 -19.77
CA LYS A 441 -13.84 17.34 -18.51
C LYS A 441 -14.23 18.32 -17.39
N ARG A 442 -14.26 19.63 -17.67
CA ARG A 442 -14.64 20.72 -16.75
C ARG A 442 -13.78 20.78 -15.49
N CYS A 443 -12.51 20.38 -15.60
CA CYS A 443 -11.54 20.57 -14.52
C CYS A 443 -11.03 22.02 -14.48
N VAL A 444 -11.05 22.71 -15.63
CA VAL A 444 -10.64 24.11 -15.81
C VAL A 444 -11.59 24.80 -16.79
N GLU A 445 -11.72 26.12 -16.69
CA GLU A 445 -12.61 26.96 -17.52
C GLU A 445 -11.84 28.12 -18.19
N THR A 446 -12.41 28.72 -19.23
CA THR A 446 -11.83 29.91 -19.89
C THR A 446 -11.56 31.02 -18.86
N GLY A 447 -10.35 31.58 -18.89
CA GLY A 447 -9.86 32.58 -17.95
C GLY A 447 -9.08 32.02 -16.75
N ASP A 448 -9.16 30.71 -16.48
CA ASP A 448 -8.34 30.09 -15.44
C ASP A 448 -6.84 30.13 -15.80
N VAL A 449 -5.99 30.34 -14.78
CA VAL A 449 -4.54 30.17 -14.90
C VAL A 449 -4.18 28.74 -14.52
N VAL A 450 -3.37 28.07 -15.34
CA VAL A 450 -2.88 26.71 -15.08
C VAL A 450 -1.36 26.66 -15.16
N VAL A 451 -0.77 25.74 -14.41
CA VAL A 451 0.66 25.40 -14.55
C VAL A 451 0.78 24.02 -15.17
N LEU A 452 1.48 23.92 -16.29
CA LEU A 452 1.81 22.68 -16.96
C LEU A 452 3.23 22.26 -16.62
N THR A 453 3.44 20.98 -16.35
CA THR A 453 4.77 20.37 -16.22
C THR A 453 4.81 19.03 -16.92
N ALA A 454 5.88 18.76 -17.66
CA ALA A 454 6.05 17.55 -18.45
C ALA A 454 7.52 17.15 -18.54
N GLY A 455 7.76 15.90 -18.93
CA GLY A 455 9.08 15.42 -19.33
C GLY A 455 9.16 15.30 -20.84
N ILE A 456 10.00 16.13 -21.46
CA ILE A 456 10.25 16.10 -22.90
C ILE A 456 11.42 15.17 -23.18
N PRO A 457 11.29 14.19 -24.09
CA PRO A 457 12.43 13.42 -24.57
C PRO A 457 13.49 14.35 -25.14
N ALA A 458 14.75 14.21 -24.72
CA ALA A 458 15.85 14.91 -25.40
C ALA A 458 15.91 14.42 -26.86
N LEU A 459 16.13 15.33 -27.81
CA LEU A 459 16.15 15.04 -29.26
C LEU A 459 17.24 14.03 -29.67
N ASP A 460 18.18 13.72 -28.78
CA ASP A 460 19.09 12.60 -28.89
C ASP A 460 18.84 11.64 -27.72
N VAL A 461 18.52 10.39 -28.05
CA VAL A 461 18.85 9.12 -27.35
C VAL A 461 17.67 8.15 -27.41
N ASN A 462 17.85 7.12 -28.24
CA ASN A 462 17.17 5.83 -28.17
C ASN A 462 17.37 5.21 -26.79
N ALA A 463 16.46 5.45 -25.84
CA ALA A 463 16.26 4.56 -24.69
C ALA A 463 14.94 4.91 -23.99
N ALA A 464 14.15 3.89 -23.69
CA ALA A 464 13.08 3.89 -22.70
C ALA A 464 13.67 4.11 -21.29
N ARG A 465 14.26 5.29 -21.03
CA ARG A 465 14.62 5.75 -19.69
C ARG A 465 13.43 6.47 -19.10
N GLU A 466 13.18 6.24 -17.81
CA GLU A 466 12.15 6.92 -17.03
C GLU A 466 12.13 8.43 -17.34
N GLY A 467 10.98 8.93 -17.81
CA GLY A 467 10.85 10.32 -18.26
C GLY A 467 11.15 11.31 -17.14
N ILE A 468 12.21 12.09 -17.30
CA ILE A 468 12.58 13.18 -16.40
C ILE A 468 11.68 14.37 -16.70
N SER A 469 10.99 14.92 -15.70
CA SER A 469 10.23 16.17 -15.85
C SER A 469 11.21 17.34 -15.99
N ASN A 470 11.19 18.04 -17.13
CA ASN A 470 12.20 19.03 -17.49
C ASN A 470 11.62 20.34 -18.04
N MET A 471 10.29 20.47 -18.12
CA MET A 471 9.61 21.66 -18.61
C MET A 471 8.54 22.12 -17.62
N MET A 472 8.39 23.44 -17.51
CA MET A 472 7.25 24.12 -16.90
C MET A 472 6.71 25.18 -17.87
N ARG A 473 5.38 25.27 -18.02
CA ARG A 473 4.68 26.30 -18.80
C ARG A 473 3.51 26.85 -17.99
N ILE A 474 3.35 28.16 -17.95
CA ILE A 474 2.17 28.81 -17.39
C ILE A 474 1.26 29.20 -18.55
N ALA A 475 -0.03 28.92 -18.44
CA ALA A 475 -1.01 29.26 -19.47
C ALA A 475 -2.29 29.82 -18.84
N THR A 476 -2.95 30.71 -19.57
CA THR A 476 -4.35 31.08 -19.31
C THR A 476 -5.22 30.30 -20.30
N ILE A 477 -6.28 29.68 -19.81
CA ILE A 477 -7.20 28.93 -20.66
C ILE A 477 -7.99 29.90 -21.53
N GLU A 478 -7.93 29.70 -22.85
CA GLU A 478 -8.73 30.44 -23.84
C GLU A 478 -10.07 29.77 -24.11
#